data_AF-A0A925QPU3-F1
#
_entry.id   AF-A0A925QPU3-F1
#
_cell.length_a   1.000
_cell.length_b   1.000
_cell.length_c   1.000
_cell.angle_alpha   90.00
_cell.angle_beta   90.00
_cell.angle_gamma   90.00
#
_symmetry.space_group_name_H-M   'P 1'
#
loop_
_entity.id
_entity.type
_entity.pdbx_description
1 polymer ?
#
loop_
_entity_poly.entity_id
_entity_poly.type
_entity_poly.pdbx_seq_one_letter_code
_entity_poly.pdbx_strand_id
1 'polypeptide(L)'
;MSKLSLLIRRAPKRTSALLAIIAAVVIVPASLFAWGPNRPTYTIQKPADHVTFNSITNNPNIGDERNFVGIRESGTNNLWSDSMAVTKGKEYTVRMYVHNNAAANLKLVAQNVTAKFNLPTTTAKSIQVNGFLSSSNATPTEVYDHAVFTGSENFNLAYTSGSLKYENNVFGPAGKALPESIFTSAGAKLGYDKLDGKIPGCFQYAAYVTFKVKPQFAPVNKFTMSKMVSKHSANKWVENYAAKPGETVDYLIQYKNVGGVQQDAVTFRDTLPTGTSYVAGSTTYGNAKTPGGVKASDNIANGTGINVGSYAPGANAWAIFSAKVALNDKLPVCGNNTLVNKAKVTTAGGSIEDTANVTVAKVCKPPVQVATCDALTAKLVKGNQYAFTGKASVKNGASIVSYSFDFGDGKKQTVTNPIGVMHTYANANATFTAKLNVTVKVNNVTKTITSNACAVKITVSKPPVNKECKPGVPVGDDRCVEVQVVTPPVTPVTPAELPTTGAGENIASVLGLGSLIASIGYYISSRRMSINQ
;
A
#
# COMPACT_ATOMS: atom_id res chain seq x y z
N MET A 1 -1.11 13.97 -62.07
CA MET A 1 0.11 13.38 -61.48
C MET A 1 0.89 14.49 -60.78
N SER A 2 0.95 14.48 -59.45
CA SER A 2 1.66 15.48 -58.64
C SER A 2 2.59 14.75 -57.67
N LYS A 3 3.79 15.31 -57.49
CA LYS A 3 4.98 14.71 -56.88
C LYS A 3 4.82 14.48 -55.37
N LEU A 4 4.25 13.36 -54.96
CA LEU A 4 4.16 12.96 -53.54
C LEU A 4 4.30 11.43 -53.32
N SER A 5 5.12 10.74 -54.12
CA SER A 5 5.23 9.26 -54.07
C SER A 5 6.65 8.70 -53.98
N LEU A 6 7.63 9.48 -53.49
CA LEU A 6 9.02 9.01 -53.36
C LEU A 6 9.62 9.46 -52.03
N LEU A 7 9.29 8.73 -50.96
CA LEU A 7 10.09 8.62 -49.72
C LEU A 7 9.53 7.48 -48.85
N ILE A 8 9.48 6.27 -49.41
CA ILE A 8 9.36 5.03 -48.63
C ILE A 8 10.41 4.06 -49.16
N ARG A 9 11.56 4.02 -48.49
CA ARG A 9 12.44 2.84 -48.43
C ARG A 9 13.37 3.00 -47.23
N ARG A 10 13.16 2.13 -46.23
CA ARG A 10 13.90 1.94 -44.96
C ARG A 10 13.38 2.69 -43.73
N ALA A 11 12.29 2.20 -43.15
CA ALA A 11 12.00 2.30 -41.72
C ALA A 11 11.32 0.99 -41.24
N PRO A 12 11.61 0.48 -40.03
CA PRO A 12 11.14 -0.82 -39.57
C PRO A 12 9.64 -0.80 -39.24
N LYS A 13 8.99 -1.96 -39.43
CA LYS A 13 7.55 -2.22 -39.32
C LYS A 13 6.98 -1.95 -37.90
N ARG A 14 6.85 -0.68 -37.47
CA ARG A 14 6.07 -0.25 -36.29
C ARG A 14 5.61 1.20 -36.46
N THR A 15 4.79 1.47 -37.47
CA THR A 15 4.02 2.72 -37.55
C THR A 15 2.65 2.38 -38.10
N SER A 16 1.67 2.25 -37.20
CA SER A 16 0.27 2.42 -37.61
C SER A 16 0.19 3.77 -38.32
N ALA A 17 -0.22 3.75 -39.58
CA ALA A 17 -0.32 4.93 -40.42
C ALA A 17 -1.28 5.94 -39.80
N LEU A 18 -0.75 6.89 -39.03
CA LEU A 18 -1.40 8.16 -38.74
C LEU A 18 -1.16 9.04 -39.96
N LEU A 19 -2.16 9.13 -40.84
CA LEU A 19 -2.31 10.29 -41.69
C LEU A 19 -2.68 11.46 -40.76
N ALA A 20 -1.66 12.19 -40.31
CA ALA A 20 -1.86 13.44 -39.59
C ALA A 20 -2.43 14.47 -40.57
N ILE A 21 -3.75 14.67 -40.52
CA ILE A 21 -4.37 15.85 -41.13
C ILE A 21 -3.90 17.03 -40.27
N ILE A 22 -3.02 17.86 -40.83
CA ILE A 22 -2.64 19.14 -40.21
C ILE A 22 -3.84 20.06 -40.37
N ALA A 23 -4.79 19.98 -39.44
CA ALA A 23 -5.88 20.95 -39.35
C ALA A 23 -5.32 22.23 -38.73
N ALA A 24 -5.47 23.36 -39.42
CA ALA A 24 -5.14 24.67 -38.87
C ALA A 24 -5.95 24.88 -37.57
N VAL A 25 -5.27 25.29 -36.50
CA VAL A 25 -5.92 25.57 -35.20
C VAL A 25 -6.85 26.76 -35.38
N VAL A 26 -8.15 26.50 -35.53
CA VAL A 26 -9.18 27.52 -35.38
C VAL A 26 -9.35 27.74 -33.89
N ILE A 27 -8.79 28.83 -33.37
CA ILE A 27 -9.01 29.28 -31.99
C ILE A 27 -10.45 29.76 -31.91
N VAL A 28 -11.34 28.94 -31.36
CA VAL A 28 -12.72 29.33 -31.05
C VAL A 28 -12.74 29.74 -29.58
N PRO A 29 -13.17 30.96 -29.22
CA PRO A 29 -13.43 31.29 -27.82
C PRO A 29 -14.49 30.33 -27.30
N ALA A 30 -14.31 29.81 -26.08
CA ALA A 30 -15.31 28.97 -25.42
C ALA A 30 -16.63 29.74 -25.32
N SER A 31 -17.56 29.49 -26.24
CA SER A 31 -18.91 30.04 -26.14
C SER A 31 -19.65 29.30 -25.03
N LEU A 32 -20.20 30.05 -24.07
CA LEU A 32 -20.99 29.50 -22.96
C LEU A 32 -22.34 28.89 -23.41
N PHE A 33 -22.67 28.94 -24.70
CA PHE A 33 -23.91 28.40 -25.27
C PHE A 33 -23.62 27.23 -26.22
N ALA A 34 -24.51 26.21 -26.19
CA ALA A 34 -24.45 25.00 -27.03
C ALA A 34 -24.42 25.34 -28.54
N TRP A 35 -25.21 26.32 -28.96
CA TRP A 35 -25.29 26.81 -30.34
C TRP A 35 -25.30 28.33 -30.40
N GLY A 36 -25.05 28.89 -31.59
CA GLY A 36 -25.14 30.33 -31.82
C GLY A 36 -25.07 30.72 -33.30
N PRO A 37 -24.97 32.02 -33.60
CA PRO A 37 -25.22 33.11 -32.66
C PRO A 37 -26.71 33.16 -32.26
N ASN A 38 -27.04 34.01 -31.27
CA ASN A 38 -28.44 34.31 -30.98
C ASN A 38 -29.13 34.87 -32.23
N ARG A 39 -30.30 34.34 -32.56
CA ARG A 39 -31.03 34.65 -33.80
C ARG A 39 -32.53 34.43 -33.62
N PRO A 40 -33.39 35.08 -34.43
CA PRO A 40 -34.81 34.81 -34.43
C PRO A 40 -35.11 33.33 -34.66
N THR A 41 -36.09 32.81 -33.92
CA THR A 41 -36.57 31.44 -34.05
C THR A 41 -37.93 31.38 -34.71
N TYR A 42 -38.19 30.27 -35.38
CA TYR A 42 -39.37 30.02 -36.18
C TYR A 42 -40.02 28.69 -35.79
N THR A 43 -41.21 28.44 -36.32
CA THR A 43 -41.88 27.14 -36.19
C THR A 43 -42.20 26.59 -37.57
N ILE A 44 -42.53 25.31 -37.66
CA ILE A 44 -42.96 24.70 -38.93
C ILE A 44 -44.23 25.37 -39.48
N GLN A 45 -45.08 25.91 -38.60
CA GLN A 45 -46.31 26.62 -38.96
C GLN A 45 -46.04 28.05 -39.41
N LYS A 46 -44.97 28.68 -38.91
CA LYS A 46 -44.54 30.03 -39.27
C LYS A 46 -43.04 30.04 -39.62
N PRO A 47 -42.68 29.55 -40.82
CA PRO A 47 -41.29 29.55 -41.29
C PRO A 47 -40.77 30.97 -41.53
N ALA A 48 -39.47 31.09 -41.78
CA ALA A 48 -38.82 32.38 -41.95
C ALA A 48 -39.24 33.08 -43.25
N ASP A 49 -39.31 34.40 -43.21
CA ASP A 49 -39.57 35.27 -44.36
C ASP A 49 -38.30 35.59 -45.18
N HIS A 50 -37.15 35.08 -44.76
CA HIS A 50 -35.85 35.24 -45.40
C HIS A 50 -35.01 33.97 -45.28
N VAL A 51 -33.86 33.92 -45.95
CA VAL A 51 -32.92 32.81 -45.82
C VAL A 51 -32.30 32.83 -44.43
N THR A 52 -32.55 31.78 -43.66
CA THR A 52 -31.91 31.54 -42.37
C THR A 52 -31.76 30.03 -42.19
N PHE A 53 -30.74 29.60 -41.44
CA PHE A 53 -30.47 28.20 -41.24
C PHE A 53 -30.83 27.77 -39.82
N ASN A 54 -31.46 26.61 -39.72
CA ASN A 54 -31.51 25.83 -38.49
C ASN A 54 -32.04 26.65 -37.29
N SER A 55 -33.17 27.31 -37.49
CA SER A 55 -33.84 28.27 -36.59
C SER A 55 -35.28 27.85 -36.27
N ILE A 56 -35.77 26.72 -36.78
CA ILE A 56 -37.06 26.15 -36.39
C ILE A 56 -36.93 25.41 -35.05
N THR A 57 -37.83 25.66 -34.09
CA THR A 57 -37.74 25.08 -32.74
C THR A 57 -38.61 23.83 -32.52
N ASN A 58 -39.53 23.53 -33.44
CA ASN A 58 -40.50 22.44 -33.31
C ASN A 58 -40.50 21.48 -34.51
N ASN A 59 -39.32 21.20 -35.08
CA ASN A 59 -39.20 20.22 -36.16
C ASN A 59 -39.52 18.81 -35.61
N PRO A 60 -40.49 18.07 -36.19
CA PRO A 60 -40.89 16.76 -35.66
C PRO A 60 -39.81 15.67 -35.77
N ASN A 61 -38.82 15.84 -36.65
CA ASN A 61 -37.76 14.85 -36.90
C ASN A 61 -36.47 15.16 -36.12
N ILE A 62 -36.24 16.42 -35.76
CA ILE A 62 -34.98 16.91 -35.17
C ILE A 62 -35.19 17.55 -33.80
N GLY A 63 -36.36 18.10 -33.53
CA GLY A 63 -36.63 18.96 -32.37
C GLY A 63 -36.26 20.41 -32.67
N ASP A 64 -35.46 21.00 -31.78
CA ASP A 64 -34.92 22.36 -31.98
C ASP A 64 -33.74 22.31 -32.95
N GLU A 65 -33.92 22.84 -34.16
CA GLU A 65 -32.91 22.77 -35.21
C GLU A 65 -31.65 23.58 -34.88
N ARG A 66 -31.68 24.45 -33.87
CA ARG A 66 -30.47 25.15 -33.42
C ARG A 66 -29.44 24.19 -32.85
N ASN A 67 -29.89 23.05 -32.31
CA ASN A 67 -29.08 21.89 -32.00
C ASN A 67 -29.01 20.97 -33.24
N PHE A 68 -28.04 21.24 -34.10
CA PHE A 68 -27.90 20.55 -35.38
C PHE A 68 -26.66 19.67 -35.49
N VAL A 69 -25.71 19.77 -34.56
CA VAL A 69 -24.53 18.91 -34.48
C VAL A 69 -24.78 17.83 -33.44
N GLY A 70 -24.84 16.57 -33.88
CA GLY A 70 -25.11 15.43 -33.01
C GLY A 70 -24.08 14.32 -33.15
N ILE A 71 -23.90 13.56 -32.07
CA ILE A 71 -23.06 12.36 -32.00
C ILE A 71 -23.95 11.13 -31.80
N ARG A 72 -23.53 10.02 -32.42
CA ARG A 72 -24.12 8.69 -32.19
C ARG A 72 -23.05 7.61 -32.33
N GLU A 73 -23.17 6.49 -31.60
CA GLU A 73 -22.34 5.30 -31.89
C GLU A 73 -22.64 4.79 -33.30
N SER A 74 -21.61 4.60 -34.12
CA SER A 74 -21.78 4.18 -35.51
C SER A 74 -22.40 2.79 -35.60
N GLY A 75 -23.39 2.63 -36.49
CA GLY A 75 -24.09 1.35 -36.69
C GLY A 75 -25.25 1.09 -35.71
N THR A 76 -25.57 2.06 -34.85
CA THR A 76 -26.72 1.98 -33.92
C THR A 76 -27.89 2.84 -34.38
N ASN A 77 -29.09 2.52 -33.89
CA ASN A 77 -30.30 3.34 -34.04
C ASN A 77 -30.54 4.25 -32.82
N ASN A 78 -29.51 4.48 -32.00
CA ASN A 78 -29.62 5.34 -30.83
C ASN A 78 -30.00 6.77 -31.24
N LEU A 79 -30.62 7.51 -30.31
CA LEU A 79 -30.88 8.93 -30.51
C LEU A 79 -29.56 9.71 -30.62
N TRP A 80 -29.60 10.81 -31.38
CA TRP A 80 -28.49 11.74 -31.46
C TRP A 80 -28.33 12.49 -30.14
N SER A 81 -27.09 12.76 -29.75
CA SER A 81 -26.78 13.44 -28.50
C SER A 81 -25.66 14.47 -28.67
N ASP A 82 -25.71 15.53 -27.88
CA ASP A 82 -24.73 16.61 -27.86
C ASP A 82 -23.51 16.24 -27.02
N SER A 83 -23.60 15.15 -26.25
CA SER A 83 -22.50 14.64 -25.44
C SER A 83 -22.46 13.12 -25.46
N MET A 84 -21.28 12.56 -25.68
CA MET A 84 -21.10 11.11 -25.78
C MET A 84 -19.85 10.64 -25.04
N ALA A 85 -20.02 9.69 -24.13
CA ALA A 85 -18.90 9.00 -23.51
C ALA A 85 -18.25 8.03 -24.50
N VAL A 86 -16.94 8.20 -24.75
CA VAL A 86 -16.19 7.34 -25.67
C VAL A 86 -15.77 6.03 -25.01
N THR A 87 -15.86 4.95 -25.78
CA THR A 87 -15.42 3.61 -25.40
C THR A 87 -14.31 3.14 -26.33
N LYS A 88 -13.26 2.52 -25.77
CA LYS A 88 -12.13 1.96 -26.54
C LYS A 88 -12.62 0.99 -27.61
N GLY A 89 -12.10 1.14 -28.83
CA GLY A 89 -12.40 0.27 -29.98
C GLY A 89 -13.73 0.57 -30.70
N LYS A 90 -14.56 1.49 -30.18
CA LYS A 90 -15.81 1.91 -30.84
C LYS A 90 -15.57 3.00 -31.88
N GLU A 91 -16.54 3.17 -32.79
CA GLU A 91 -16.58 4.22 -33.80
C GLU A 91 -17.86 5.04 -33.60
N TYR A 92 -17.77 6.35 -33.85
CA TYR A 92 -18.87 7.29 -33.64
C TYR A 92 -19.12 8.08 -34.91
N THR A 93 -20.39 8.34 -35.20
CA THR A 93 -20.82 9.22 -36.29
C THR A 93 -21.14 10.59 -35.72
N VAL A 94 -20.54 11.62 -36.32
CA VAL A 94 -20.93 13.02 -36.12
C VAL A 94 -21.85 13.42 -37.28
N ARG A 95 -22.91 14.15 -36.99
CA ARG A 95 -23.88 14.66 -37.97
C ARG A 95 -24.04 16.17 -37.83
N MET A 96 -24.18 16.88 -38.94
CA MET A 96 -24.75 18.23 -39.00
C MET A 96 -26.06 18.16 -39.80
N TYR A 97 -27.15 18.67 -39.22
CA TYR A 97 -28.40 18.92 -39.96
C TYR A 97 -28.32 20.26 -40.68
N VAL A 98 -28.82 20.32 -41.91
CA VAL A 98 -28.76 21.51 -42.77
C VAL A 98 -30.16 21.80 -43.29
N HIS A 99 -30.75 22.92 -42.89
CA HIS A 99 -32.10 23.31 -43.32
C HIS A 99 -32.21 24.82 -43.49
N ASN A 100 -32.44 25.25 -44.73
CA ASN A 100 -32.86 26.62 -45.03
C ASN A 100 -34.34 26.79 -44.67
N ASN A 101 -34.63 27.55 -43.63
CA ASN A 101 -35.98 27.69 -43.07
C ASN A 101 -36.85 28.74 -43.77
N ALA A 102 -36.41 29.30 -44.89
CA ALA A 102 -37.24 30.21 -45.68
C ALA A 102 -38.55 29.51 -46.10
N ALA A 103 -39.67 30.23 -45.97
CA ALA A 103 -40.99 29.72 -46.28
C ALA A 103 -41.11 29.30 -47.75
N ALA A 104 -41.74 28.14 -47.99
CA ALA A 104 -41.79 27.51 -49.31
C ALA A 104 -42.44 28.40 -50.38
N ASN A 105 -43.45 29.19 -50.01
CA ASN A 105 -44.16 30.10 -50.92
C ASN A 105 -43.27 31.25 -51.43
N LEU A 106 -42.20 31.59 -50.71
CA LEU A 106 -41.27 32.65 -51.10
C LEU A 106 -40.22 32.20 -52.12
N LYS A 107 -40.03 30.87 -52.29
CA LYS A 107 -39.08 30.27 -53.24
C LYS A 107 -37.65 30.82 -53.11
N LEU A 108 -37.24 31.18 -51.90
CA LEU A 108 -35.90 31.71 -51.64
C LEU A 108 -34.85 30.60 -51.69
N VAL A 109 -33.67 30.94 -52.21
CA VAL A 109 -32.52 30.02 -52.34
C VAL A 109 -31.33 30.61 -51.60
N ALA A 110 -30.78 29.84 -50.66
CA ALA A 110 -29.53 30.16 -50.00
C ALA A 110 -28.37 30.05 -51.00
N GLN A 111 -27.42 30.97 -50.96
CA GLN A 111 -26.30 31.06 -51.90
C GLN A 111 -24.97 30.84 -51.22
N ASN A 112 -24.02 30.23 -51.93
CA ASN A 112 -22.68 29.90 -51.44
C ASN A 112 -22.68 29.12 -50.12
N VAL A 113 -23.65 28.21 -49.95
CA VAL A 113 -23.78 27.44 -48.71
C VAL A 113 -22.54 26.61 -48.47
N THR A 114 -21.92 26.79 -47.31
CA THR A 114 -20.67 26.12 -46.93
C THR A 114 -20.80 25.54 -45.53
N ALA A 115 -20.45 24.26 -45.38
CA ALA A 115 -20.28 23.63 -44.08
C ALA A 115 -18.81 23.57 -43.68
N LYS A 116 -18.54 23.68 -42.38
CA LYS A 116 -17.22 23.47 -41.78
C LYS A 116 -17.37 22.66 -40.49
N PHE A 117 -16.35 21.87 -40.18
CA PHE A 117 -16.19 21.25 -38.88
C PHE A 117 -14.81 21.61 -38.31
N ASN A 118 -14.77 22.03 -37.06
CA ASN A 118 -13.54 22.01 -36.29
C ASN A 118 -13.45 20.66 -35.60
N LEU A 119 -12.60 19.77 -36.11
CA LEU A 119 -12.27 18.48 -35.49
C LEU A 119 -10.89 18.59 -34.83
N PRO A 120 -10.82 18.81 -33.50
CA PRO A 120 -9.53 19.03 -32.84
C PRO A 120 -8.64 17.79 -32.89
N THR A 121 -7.34 17.99 -33.09
CA THR A 121 -6.31 16.95 -32.97
C THR A 121 -5.71 16.89 -31.56
N THR A 122 -6.26 17.66 -30.62
CA THR A 122 -5.81 17.71 -29.23
C THR A 122 -6.10 16.41 -28.50
N THR A 123 -5.32 16.15 -27.44
CA THR A 123 -5.53 15.02 -26.54
C THR A 123 -6.06 15.51 -25.21
N ALA A 124 -7.26 15.10 -24.82
CA ALA A 124 -7.94 15.54 -23.60
C ALA A 124 -8.97 14.51 -23.13
N LYS A 125 -9.53 14.68 -21.93
CA LYS A 125 -10.70 13.90 -21.45
C LYS A 125 -12.03 14.39 -22.01
N SER A 126 -12.05 15.59 -22.61
CA SER A 126 -13.21 16.20 -23.23
C SER A 126 -12.77 16.86 -24.53
N ILE A 127 -13.40 16.49 -25.65
CA ILE A 127 -13.11 17.04 -26.98
C ILE A 127 -14.41 17.54 -27.58
N GLN A 128 -14.47 18.85 -27.84
CA GLN A 128 -15.59 19.51 -28.49
C GLN A 128 -15.38 19.56 -30.01
N VAL A 129 -16.36 19.09 -30.77
CA VAL A 129 -16.42 19.20 -32.23
C VAL A 129 -17.44 20.28 -32.58
N ASN A 130 -16.98 21.33 -33.25
CA ASN A 130 -17.84 22.44 -33.66
C ASN A 130 -18.24 22.28 -35.12
N GLY A 131 -19.51 22.47 -35.46
CA GLY A 131 -20.01 22.57 -36.82
C GLY A 131 -20.42 24.01 -37.12
N PHE A 132 -20.10 24.48 -38.32
CA PHE A 132 -20.47 25.81 -38.81
C PHE A 132 -21.17 25.66 -40.16
N LEU A 133 -22.24 26.42 -40.34
CA LEU A 133 -23.03 26.45 -41.57
C LEU A 133 -23.23 27.90 -41.97
N SER A 134 -22.72 28.27 -43.14
CA SER A 134 -22.76 29.63 -43.64
C SER A 134 -23.38 29.75 -45.02
N SER A 135 -23.90 30.94 -45.32
CA SER A 135 -24.48 31.31 -46.62
C SER A 135 -24.33 32.82 -46.81
N SER A 136 -24.02 33.24 -48.03
CA SER A 136 -23.72 34.65 -48.32
C SER A 136 -24.93 35.58 -48.24
N ASN A 137 -26.15 35.03 -48.29
CA ASN A 137 -27.41 35.78 -48.21
C ASN A 137 -28.30 35.34 -47.05
N ALA A 138 -27.76 34.61 -46.06
CA ALA A 138 -28.50 34.24 -44.86
C ALA A 138 -28.40 35.32 -43.77
N THR A 139 -29.39 35.38 -42.90
CA THR A 139 -29.36 36.18 -41.67
C THR A 139 -29.57 35.26 -40.46
N PRO A 140 -28.55 35.08 -39.58
CA PRO A 140 -27.15 35.50 -39.76
C PRO A 140 -26.47 34.76 -40.91
N THR A 141 -25.32 35.27 -41.37
CA THR A 141 -24.54 34.66 -42.47
C THR A 141 -23.87 33.35 -42.07
N GLU A 142 -23.70 33.10 -40.78
CA GLU A 142 -23.19 31.84 -40.23
C GLU A 142 -23.94 31.48 -38.94
N VAL A 143 -24.25 30.18 -38.80
CA VAL A 143 -24.71 29.56 -37.56
C VAL A 143 -23.73 28.46 -37.15
N TYR A 144 -23.60 28.24 -35.86
CA TYR A 144 -22.71 27.23 -35.31
C TYR A 144 -23.39 26.45 -34.17
N ASP A 145 -22.92 25.24 -33.97
CA ASP A 145 -23.35 24.34 -32.91
C ASP A 145 -22.22 23.34 -32.63
N HIS A 146 -22.25 22.66 -31.49
CA HIS A 146 -21.20 21.73 -31.12
C HIS A 146 -21.71 20.49 -30.40
N ALA A 147 -20.90 19.45 -30.46
CA ALA A 147 -21.09 18.26 -29.64
C ALA A 147 -19.77 17.86 -28.98
N VAL A 148 -19.87 17.19 -27.83
CA VAL A 148 -18.74 16.91 -26.94
C VAL A 148 -18.54 15.40 -26.79
N PHE A 149 -17.32 14.94 -27.04
CA PHE A 149 -16.90 13.60 -26.66
C PHE A 149 -16.26 13.67 -25.28
N THR A 150 -16.62 12.76 -24.37
CA THR A 150 -16.06 12.67 -23.01
C THR A 150 -15.44 11.30 -22.75
N GLY A 151 -14.40 11.22 -21.92
CA GLY A 151 -13.70 9.97 -21.62
C GLY A 151 -13.13 9.94 -20.21
N SER A 152 -12.97 8.73 -19.64
CA SER A 152 -12.33 8.53 -18.33
C SER A 152 -10.80 8.75 -18.38
N GLU A 153 -10.20 8.55 -19.56
CA GLU A 153 -8.79 8.73 -19.88
C GLU A 153 -8.63 9.77 -21.00
N ASN A 154 -7.42 10.30 -21.16
CA ASN A 154 -7.11 11.20 -22.28
C ASN A 154 -7.19 10.44 -23.61
N PHE A 155 -7.87 11.03 -24.59
CA PHE A 155 -7.98 10.52 -25.96
C PHE A 155 -7.86 11.67 -26.98
N ASN A 156 -7.66 11.34 -28.24
CA ASN A 156 -7.92 12.22 -29.39
C ASN A 156 -8.96 11.58 -30.31
N LEU A 157 -9.52 12.35 -31.26
CA LEU A 157 -10.45 11.83 -32.25
C LEU A 157 -9.75 11.70 -33.61
N ALA A 158 -9.70 10.47 -34.13
CA ALA A 158 -9.22 10.24 -35.49
C ALA A 158 -10.40 10.12 -36.45
N TYR A 159 -10.42 10.95 -37.49
CA TYR A 159 -11.36 10.83 -38.59
C TYR A 159 -11.15 9.53 -39.37
N THR A 160 -12.24 8.82 -39.67
CA THR A 160 -12.23 7.66 -40.55
C THR A 160 -12.29 8.14 -42.00
N SER A 161 -11.17 8.08 -42.72
CA SER A 161 -11.09 8.53 -44.12
C SER A 161 -12.14 7.86 -45.02
N GLY A 162 -12.73 8.64 -45.94
CA GLY A 162 -13.81 8.21 -46.83
C GLY A 162 -15.19 8.10 -46.17
N SER A 163 -15.32 8.40 -44.87
CA SER A 163 -16.62 8.34 -44.18
C SER A 163 -17.46 9.61 -44.32
N LEU A 164 -16.89 10.70 -44.82
CA LEU A 164 -17.57 11.99 -44.97
C LEU A 164 -18.57 11.98 -46.12
N LYS A 165 -19.84 12.26 -45.80
CA LYS A 165 -20.97 12.19 -46.73
C LYS A 165 -21.94 13.34 -46.54
N TYR A 166 -22.66 13.67 -47.60
CA TYR A 166 -23.76 14.61 -47.64
C TYR A 166 -25.01 13.94 -48.22
N GLU A 167 -26.05 13.84 -47.41
CA GLU A 167 -27.28 13.12 -47.72
C GLU A 167 -28.44 14.09 -47.77
N ASN A 168 -29.30 13.96 -48.77
CA ASN A 168 -30.56 14.68 -48.90
C ASN A 168 -31.50 13.85 -49.79
N ASN A 169 -32.68 14.39 -50.11
CA ASN A 169 -33.67 13.70 -50.93
C ASN A 169 -33.20 13.38 -52.37
N VAL A 170 -32.18 14.07 -52.90
CA VAL A 170 -31.63 13.83 -54.25
C VAL A 170 -30.46 12.84 -54.22
N PHE A 171 -29.52 13.01 -53.30
CA PHE A 171 -28.35 12.12 -53.16
C PHE A 171 -28.68 10.79 -52.47
N GLY A 172 -29.83 10.72 -51.78
CA GLY A 172 -30.32 9.54 -51.11
C GLY A 172 -29.40 9.08 -49.95
N PRO A 173 -29.67 7.89 -49.39
CA PRO A 173 -28.95 7.37 -48.22
C PRO A 173 -27.49 6.98 -48.50
N ALA A 174 -27.12 6.79 -49.77
CA ALA A 174 -25.73 6.57 -50.14
C ALA A 174 -24.87 7.83 -49.88
N GLY A 175 -25.50 9.00 -50.02
CA GLY A 175 -24.90 10.32 -49.90
C GLY A 175 -23.92 10.64 -51.04
N LYS A 176 -23.57 11.92 -51.14
CA LYS A 176 -22.47 12.41 -51.96
C LYS A 176 -21.24 12.61 -51.09
N ALA A 177 -20.07 12.16 -51.55
CA ALA A 177 -18.82 12.45 -50.84
C ALA A 177 -18.53 13.96 -50.87
N LEU A 178 -18.14 14.52 -49.72
CA LEU A 178 -17.65 15.89 -49.62
C LEU A 178 -16.11 15.91 -49.53
N PRO A 179 -15.45 17.00 -49.95
CA PRO A 179 -14.02 17.16 -49.75
C PRO A 179 -13.66 17.33 -48.27
N GLU A 180 -12.48 16.82 -47.88
CA GLU A 180 -11.92 16.98 -46.53
C GLU A 180 -11.59 18.44 -46.17
N SER A 181 -11.68 19.37 -47.12
CA SER A 181 -11.60 20.81 -46.86
C SER A 181 -12.67 21.29 -45.86
N ILE A 182 -13.72 20.50 -45.62
CA ILE A 182 -14.68 20.72 -44.52
C ILE A 182 -14.01 20.88 -43.15
N PHE A 183 -12.86 20.23 -42.92
CA PHE A 183 -12.10 20.30 -41.66
C PHE A 183 -11.10 21.47 -41.61
N THR A 184 -11.18 22.38 -42.58
CA THR A 184 -10.28 23.52 -42.73
C THR A 184 -11.07 24.83 -42.80
N SER A 185 -10.38 25.96 -42.79
CA SER A 185 -11.00 27.28 -42.96
C SER A 185 -11.75 27.45 -44.29
N ALA A 186 -11.39 26.67 -45.33
CA ALA A 186 -12.04 26.71 -46.64
C ALA A 186 -13.48 26.14 -46.61
N GLY A 187 -13.73 25.11 -45.80
CA GLY A 187 -15.01 24.41 -45.76
C GLY A 187 -15.31 23.57 -46.99
N ALA A 188 -16.53 23.02 -47.03
CA ALA A 188 -17.07 22.30 -48.17
C ALA A 188 -18.37 22.97 -48.65
N LYS A 189 -18.46 23.25 -49.95
CA LYS A 189 -19.70 23.71 -50.57
C LYS A 189 -20.76 22.62 -50.51
N LEU A 190 -21.96 23.00 -50.10
CA LEU A 190 -23.16 22.16 -50.12
C LEU A 190 -24.06 22.55 -51.28
N GLY A 191 -25.13 21.82 -51.52
CA GLY A 191 -26.18 22.21 -52.46
C GLY A 191 -27.16 21.07 -52.70
N TYR A 192 -28.35 21.37 -53.22
CA TYR A 192 -29.43 20.38 -53.21
C TYR A 192 -29.25 19.27 -54.27
N ASP A 193 -29.19 19.61 -55.55
CA ASP A 193 -28.99 18.66 -56.65
C ASP A 193 -27.51 18.52 -57.04
N LYS A 194 -26.72 19.58 -56.80
CA LYS A 194 -25.28 19.67 -57.05
C LYS A 194 -24.61 20.39 -55.90
N LEU A 195 -23.32 20.15 -55.68
CA LEU A 195 -22.53 20.84 -54.65
C LEU A 195 -22.08 22.24 -55.10
N ASP A 196 -23.04 23.07 -55.52
CA ASP A 196 -22.79 24.37 -56.18
C ASP A 196 -23.01 25.59 -55.25
N GLY A 197 -23.39 25.34 -54.00
CA GLY A 197 -23.68 26.36 -52.99
C GLY A 197 -25.16 26.76 -52.91
N LYS A 198 -26.07 26.10 -53.64
CA LYS A 198 -27.49 26.49 -53.69
C LYS A 198 -28.39 25.52 -52.94
N ILE A 199 -29.12 26.03 -51.94
CA ILE A 199 -30.10 25.25 -51.18
C ILE A 199 -31.44 26.00 -51.12
N PRO A 200 -32.50 25.51 -51.79
CA PRO A 200 -33.83 26.09 -51.68
C PRO A 200 -34.41 25.99 -50.26
N GLY A 201 -35.30 26.91 -49.90
CA GLY A 201 -36.03 26.87 -48.63
C GLY A 201 -37.16 25.83 -48.64
N CYS A 202 -37.45 25.26 -47.47
CA CYS A 202 -38.45 24.21 -47.16
C CYS A 202 -37.84 22.85 -46.76
N PHE A 203 -38.61 22.08 -45.97
CA PHE A 203 -38.25 20.77 -45.43
C PHE A 203 -37.74 19.75 -46.45
N GLN A 204 -38.32 19.72 -47.65
CA GLN A 204 -37.93 18.76 -48.69
C GLN A 204 -36.49 18.95 -49.21
N TYR A 205 -35.86 20.08 -48.88
CA TYR A 205 -34.48 20.41 -49.25
C TYR A 205 -33.50 20.24 -48.10
N ALA A 206 -33.97 19.78 -46.93
CA ALA A 206 -33.11 19.52 -45.80
C ALA A 206 -32.11 18.40 -46.10
N ALA A 207 -30.97 18.45 -45.42
CA ALA A 207 -29.86 17.57 -45.65
C ALA A 207 -29.09 17.25 -44.37
N TYR A 208 -28.22 16.26 -44.46
CA TYR A 208 -27.31 15.84 -43.40
C TYR A 208 -25.89 15.75 -43.92
N VAL A 209 -24.94 16.36 -43.22
CA VAL A 209 -23.53 16.04 -43.37
C VAL A 209 -23.18 15.03 -42.28
N THR A 210 -22.56 13.90 -42.64
CA THR A 210 -22.10 12.91 -41.66
C THR A 210 -20.65 12.53 -41.89
N PHE A 211 -19.92 12.24 -40.83
CA PHE A 211 -18.61 11.59 -40.89
C PHE A 211 -18.39 10.75 -39.64
N LYS A 212 -17.40 9.86 -39.69
CA LYS A 212 -17.07 8.98 -38.58
C LYS A 212 -15.73 9.34 -37.94
N VAL A 213 -15.65 9.13 -36.64
CA VAL A 213 -14.46 9.30 -35.82
C VAL A 213 -14.25 8.09 -34.92
N LYS A 214 -12.98 7.77 -34.63
CA LYS A 214 -12.59 6.78 -33.63
C LYS A 214 -11.77 7.45 -32.53
N PRO A 215 -12.14 7.28 -31.25
CA PRO A 215 -11.30 7.74 -30.15
C PRO A 215 -10.00 6.93 -30.13
N GLN A 216 -8.86 7.61 -30.10
CA GLN A 216 -7.56 7.00 -29.93
C GLN A 216 -7.01 7.34 -28.55
N PHE A 217 -6.59 6.31 -27.83
CA PHE A 217 -6.04 6.44 -26.48
C PHE A 217 -4.54 6.19 -26.53
N ALA A 218 -3.77 6.94 -25.75
CA ALA A 218 -2.35 6.66 -25.59
C ALA A 218 -2.16 5.25 -25.02
N PRO A 219 -1.31 4.40 -25.63
CA PRO A 219 -0.96 3.12 -25.06
C PRO A 219 -0.37 3.28 -23.67
N VAL A 220 -0.90 2.55 -22.68
CA VAL A 220 -0.40 2.61 -21.30
C VAL A 220 0.55 1.45 -21.01
N ASN A 221 1.64 1.75 -20.29
CA ASN A 221 2.47 0.77 -19.63
C ASN A 221 1.72 0.22 -18.41
N LYS A 222 1.21 -1.02 -18.49
CA LYS A 222 0.48 -1.64 -17.39
C LYS A 222 0.74 -3.14 -17.35
N PHE A 223 0.93 -3.70 -16.17
CA PHE A 223 1.09 -5.14 -15.98
C PHE A 223 0.46 -5.58 -14.67
N THR A 224 0.24 -6.89 -14.54
CA THR A 224 -0.19 -7.53 -13.30
C THR A 224 0.84 -8.57 -12.91
N MET A 225 0.93 -8.86 -11.62
CA MET A 225 1.70 -9.98 -11.12
C MET A 225 0.99 -10.64 -9.94
N SER A 226 1.31 -11.91 -9.68
CA SER A 226 0.84 -12.64 -8.51
C SER A 226 1.98 -13.47 -7.93
N LYS A 227 1.92 -13.70 -6.62
CA LYS A 227 2.83 -14.57 -5.90
C LYS A 227 2.05 -15.65 -5.16
N MET A 228 2.46 -16.90 -5.33
CA MET A 228 1.85 -18.02 -4.61
C MET A 228 2.91 -18.94 -4.03
N VAL A 229 2.51 -19.77 -3.08
CA VAL A 229 3.34 -20.80 -2.46
C VAL A 229 2.70 -22.18 -2.60
N SER A 230 3.53 -23.22 -2.66
CA SER A 230 3.11 -24.61 -2.64
C SER A 230 4.07 -25.46 -1.82
N LYS A 231 3.62 -26.62 -1.38
CA LYS A 231 4.53 -27.70 -0.97
C LYS A 231 5.47 -28.02 -2.14
N HIS A 232 6.75 -28.24 -1.84
CA HIS A 232 7.73 -28.55 -2.88
C HIS A 232 7.26 -29.67 -3.81
N SER A 233 7.35 -29.42 -5.12
CA SER A 233 6.96 -30.30 -6.23
C SER A 233 5.47 -30.71 -6.27
N ALA A 234 4.60 -30.14 -5.43
CA ALA A 234 3.18 -30.48 -5.42
C ALA A 234 2.35 -29.70 -6.47
N ASN A 235 2.82 -28.54 -6.92
CA ASN A 235 2.13 -27.65 -7.86
C ASN A 235 0.69 -27.27 -7.43
N LYS A 236 0.44 -27.19 -6.12
CA LYS A 236 -0.82 -26.75 -5.51
C LYS A 236 -0.63 -25.34 -4.94
N TRP A 237 -0.85 -24.33 -5.76
CA TRP A 237 -0.54 -22.94 -5.47
C TRP A 237 -1.62 -22.28 -4.61
N VAL A 238 -1.21 -21.68 -3.49
CA VAL A 238 -2.07 -20.98 -2.54
C VAL A 238 -1.37 -19.72 -2.02
N GLU A 239 -2.13 -18.77 -1.46
CA GLU A 239 -1.59 -17.57 -0.82
C GLU A 239 -0.99 -17.84 0.56
N ASN A 240 -1.54 -18.83 1.27
CA ASN A 240 -1.13 -19.18 2.63
C ASN A 240 -0.95 -20.71 2.72
N TYR A 241 0.26 -21.15 3.05
CA TYR A 241 0.58 -22.57 3.19
C TYR A 241 1.09 -22.89 4.61
N ALA A 242 0.53 -23.92 5.23
CA ALA A 242 0.98 -24.40 6.53
C ALA A 242 2.08 -25.47 6.34
N ALA A 243 3.31 -25.14 6.73
CA ALA A 243 4.49 -25.99 6.59
C ALA A 243 4.95 -26.56 7.95
N LYS A 244 5.75 -27.63 7.90
CA LYS A 244 6.50 -28.13 9.06
C LYS A 244 7.90 -27.50 9.13
N PRO A 245 8.52 -27.39 10.33
CA PRO A 245 9.92 -26.98 10.43
C PRO A 245 10.83 -27.88 9.57
N GLY A 246 11.74 -27.30 8.81
CA GLY A 246 12.64 -28.02 7.88
C GLY A 246 12.04 -28.37 6.51
N GLU A 247 10.73 -28.16 6.30
CA GLU A 247 10.05 -28.44 5.03
C GLU A 247 10.54 -27.54 3.89
N THR A 248 10.53 -28.05 2.66
CA THR A 248 10.80 -27.24 1.46
C THR A 248 9.48 -26.83 0.82
N VAL A 249 9.38 -25.56 0.43
CA VAL A 249 8.26 -24.98 -0.28
C VAL A 249 8.72 -24.42 -1.62
N ASP A 250 7.82 -24.37 -2.60
CA ASP A 250 8.04 -23.68 -3.87
C ASP A 250 7.24 -22.38 -3.89
N TYR A 251 7.85 -21.33 -4.42
CA TYR A 251 7.19 -20.07 -4.69
C TYR A 251 7.03 -19.88 -6.20
N LEU A 252 5.85 -19.45 -6.62
CA LEU A 252 5.52 -19.10 -8.00
C LEU A 252 5.31 -17.59 -8.09
N ILE A 253 5.99 -16.96 -9.05
CA ILE A 253 5.75 -15.57 -9.46
C ILE A 253 5.15 -15.63 -10.85
N GLN A 254 4.02 -14.99 -11.08
CA GLN A 254 3.42 -14.86 -12.41
C GLN A 254 3.35 -13.39 -12.80
N TYR A 255 3.52 -13.11 -14.10
CA TYR A 255 3.45 -11.78 -14.68
C TYR A 255 2.61 -11.81 -15.94
N LYS A 256 1.85 -10.76 -16.19
CA LYS A 256 1.16 -10.54 -17.46
C LYS A 256 1.21 -9.07 -17.88
N ASN A 257 1.57 -8.83 -19.13
CA ASN A 257 1.42 -7.51 -19.73
C ASN A 257 -0.06 -7.27 -20.08
N VAL A 258 -0.73 -6.39 -19.35
CA VAL A 258 -2.13 -5.99 -19.59
C VAL A 258 -2.24 -4.59 -20.21
N GLY A 259 -1.10 -4.00 -20.57
CA GLY A 259 -0.99 -2.68 -21.19
C GLY A 259 -1.05 -2.74 -22.72
N GLY A 260 -0.91 -1.57 -23.34
CA GLY A 260 -0.96 -1.40 -24.79
C GLY A 260 0.39 -1.43 -25.50
N VAL A 261 1.49 -1.56 -24.74
CA VAL A 261 2.87 -1.49 -25.25
C VAL A 261 3.67 -2.71 -24.84
N GLN A 262 4.67 -3.07 -25.65
CA GLN A 262 5.64 -4.11 -25.30
C GLN A 262 6.45 -3.65 -24.08
N GLN A 263 6.63 -4.55 -23.11
CA GLN A 263 7.46 -4.33 -21.93
C GLN A 263 8.73 -5.13 -22.07
N ASP A 264 9.85 -4.43 -22.16
CA ASP A 264 11.18 -5.00 -22.30
C ASP A 264 11.88 -5.15 -20.95
N ALA A 265 12.82 -6.10 -20.88
CA ALA A 265 13.65 -6.35 -19.70
C ALA A 265 12.85 -6.55 -18.40
N VAL A 266 11.73 -7.27 -18.49
CA VAL A 266 10.91 -7.59 -17.31
C VAL A 266 11.75 -8.38 -16.33
N THR A 267 11.87 -7.89 -15.09
CA THR A 267 12.76 -8.45 -14.08
C THR A 267 11.97 -8.95 -12.87
N PHE A 268 12.21 -10.20 -12.47
CA PHE A 268 11.61 -10.80 -11.28
C PHE A 268 12.64 -10.84 -10.15
N ARG A 269 12.24 -10.38 -8.98
CA ARG A 269 13.04 -10.44 -7.75
C ARG A 269 12.17 -10.92 -6.61
N ASP A 270 12.80 -11.51 -5.62
CA ASP A 270 12.17 -12.00 -4.41
C ASP A 270 13.03 -11.65 -3.19
N THR A 271 12.39 -11.50 -2.04
CA THR A 271 13.03 -11.28 -0.75
C THR A 271 12.49 -12.30 0.25
N LEU A 272 13.34 -13.25 0.61
CA LEU A 272 13.04 -14.29 1.59
C LEU A 272 12.97 -13.71 3.01
N PRO A 273 11.94 -14.08 3.80
CA PRO A 273 11.86 -13.68 5.20
C PRO A 273 12.83 -14.49 6.05
N THR A 274 13.21 -13.93 7.20
CA THR A 274 13.89 -14.67 8.27
C THR A 274 13.10 -15.93 8.62
N GLY A 275 13.79 -17.06 8.76
CA GLY A 275 13.14 -18.37 8.96
C GLY A 275 12.94 -19.17 7.67
N THR A 276 13.39 -18.64 6.53
CA THR A 276 13.52 -19.39 5.26
C THR A 276 14.93 -19.21 4.68
N SER A 277 15.33 -20.13 3.81
CA SER A 277 16.60 -20.08 3.08
C SER A 277 16.40 -20.54 1.64
N TYR A 278 17.03 -19.86 0.69
CA TYR A 278 16.92 -20.21 -0.74
C TYR A 278 17.57 -21.58 -1.02
N VAL A 279 16.96 -22.39 -1.88
CA VAL A 279 17.57 -23.63 -2.38
C VAL A 279 18.35 -23.31 -3.66
N ALA A 280 19.68 -23.40 -3.58
CA ALA A 280 20.60 -23.08 -4.68
C ALA A 280 20.23 -23.80 -6.00
N GLY A 281 20.25 -23.08 -7.13
CA GLY A 281 19.95 -23.63 -8.45
C GLY A 281 18.50 -24.09 -8.65
N SER A 282 17.58 -23.75 -7.76
CA SER A 282 16.17 -24.15 -7.85
C SER A 282 15.37 -23.33 -8.86
N THR A 283 15.83 -22.13 -9.21
CA THR A 283 15.03 -21.21 -10.04
C THR A 283 14.87 -21.70 -11.46
N THR A 284 13.62 -21.71 -11.90
CA THR A 284 13.23 -21.86 -13.30
C THR A 284 12.27 -20.75 -13.68
N TYR A 285 12.27 -20.33 -14.94
CA TYR A 285 11.26 -19.42 -15.47
C TYR A 285 10.80 -19.88 -16.85
N GLY A 286 9.56 -19.55 -17.20
CA GLY A 286 8.93 -19.95 -18.44
C GLY A 286 8.04 -18.87 -19.03
N ASN A 287 7.84 -18.96 -20.34
CA ASN A 287 6.93 -18.14 -21.12
C ASN A 287 6.42 -18.95 -22.33
N ALA A 288 5.72 -18.32 -23.27
CA ALA A 288 5.18 -19.00 -24.44
C ALA A 288 6.24 -19.72 -25.31
N LYS A 289 7.51 -19.25 -25.31
CA LYS A 289 8.61 -19.90 -26.05
C LYS A 289 9.27 -21.03 -25.26
N THR A 290 9.18 -20.98 -23.94
CA THR A 290 9.77 -21.96 -23.01
C THR A 290 8.72 -22.46 -22.03
N PRO A 291 7.64 -23.13 -22.49
CA PRO A 291 6.52 -23.49 -21.63
C PRO A 291 6.89 -24.50 -20.54
N GLY A 292 7.89 -25.35 -20.78
CA GLY A 292 8.45 -26.29 -19.79
C GLY A 292 9.42 -25.65 -18.77
N GLY A 293 9.69 -24.35 -18.90
CA GLY A 293 10.65 -23.63 -18.07
C GLY A 293 12.11 -23.86 -18.49
N VAL A 294 12.96 -22.90 -18.17
CA VAL A 294 14.43 -23.00 -18.29
C VAL A 294 15.06 -22.59 -16.96
N LYS A 295 16.26 -23.11 -16.68
CA LYS A 295 17.02 -22.72 -15.48
C LYS A 295 17.38 -21.23 -15.52
N ALA A 296 17.32 -20.58 -14.37
CA ALA A 296 17.71 -19.18 -14.18
C ALA A 296 18.76 -19.06 -13.07
N SER A 297 19.38 -17.89 -12.96
CA SER A 297 20.32 -17.60 -11.87
C SER A 297 19.62 -17.45 -10.52
N ASP A 298 20.34 -17.77 -9.45
CA ASP A 298 19.90 -17.62 -8.05
C ASP A 298 19.67 -16.15 -7.62
N ASN A 299 20.05 -15.17 -8.47
CA ASN A 299 19.84 -13.75 -8.24
C ASN A 299 18.37 -13.35 -8.06
N ILE A 300 17.41 -14.25 -8.34
CA ILE A 300 16.01 -14.02 -8.03
C ILE A 300 15.81 -13.72 -6.53
N ALA A 301 16.47 -14.48 -5.64
CA ALA A 301 16.32 -14.34 -4.19
C ALA A 301 17.57 -13.73 -3.50
N ASN A 302 18.70 -13.66 -4.22
CA ASN A 302 20.00 -13.26 -3.66
C ASN A 302 20.65 -12.07 -4.38
N GLY A 303 19.91 -11.25 -5.15
CA GLY A 303 20.55 -10.18 -5.92
C GLY A 303 19.59 -9.19 -6.58
N THR A 304 19.96 -8.75 -7.80
CA THR A 304 19.24 -7.75 -8.62
C THR A 304 17.96 -8.29 -9.27
N GLY A 305 17.64 -9.58 -9.08
CA GLY A 305 16.58 -10.27 -9.79
C GLY A 305 17.07 -10.93 -11.09
N ILE A 306 16.15 -11.59 -11.78
CA ILE A 306 16.37 -12.23 -13.09
C ILE A 306 15.58 -11.51 -14.18
N ASN A 307 16.22 -11.23 -15.31
CA ASN A 307 15.53 -10.73 -16.50
C ASN A 307 14.87 -11.91 -17.22
N VAL A 308 13.54 -11.87 -17.34
CA VAL A 308 12.75 -12.92 -17.97
C VAL A 308 12.39 -12.59 -19.42
N GLY A 309 12.75 -11.41 -19.95
CA GLY A 309 12.66 -11.05 -21.36
C GLY A 309 11.66 -9.93 -21.67
N SER A 310 11.14 -9.96 -22.90
CA SER A 310 10.26 -8.94 -23.47
C SER A 310 8.88 -9.47 -23.80
N TYR A 311 7.84 -8.73 -23.43
CA TYR A 311 6.45 -9.18 -23.46
C TYR A 311 5.57 -8.19 -24.18
N ALA A 312 5.04 -8.58 -25.34
CA ALA A 312 4.02 -7.82 -26.07
C ALA A 312 2.71 -7.73 -25.26
N PRO A 313 1.77 -6.82 -25.60
CA PRO A 313 0.44 -6.78 -25.01
C PRO A 313 -0.21 -8.17 -24.97
N GLY A 314 -0.70 -8.57 -23.80
CA GLY A 314 -1.33 -9.87 -23.56
C GLY A 314 -0.37 -11.02 -23.22
N ALA A 315 0.93 -10.90 -23.47
CA ALA A 315 1.91 -11.93 -23.18
C ALA A 315 2.24 -12.03 -21.68
N ASN A 316 2.69 -13.21 -21.25
CA ASN A 316 2.92 -13.55 -19.84
C ASN A 316 4.19 -14.38 -19.63
N ALA A 317 4.63 -14.43 -18.37
CA ALA A 317 5.71 -15.28 -17.89
C ALA A 317 5.50 -15.71 -16.45
N TRP A 318 6.24 -16.72 -16.04
CA TRP A 318 6.26 -17.22 -14.67
C TRP A 318 7.67 -17.61 -14.25
N ALA A 319 7.93 -17.62 -12.95
CA ALA A 319 9.12 -18.22 -12.35
C ALA A 319 8.76 -19.03 -11.11
N ILE A 320 9.43 -20.17 -10.93
CA ILE A 320 9.33 -21.02 -9.75
C ILE A 320 10.72 -21.13 -9.12
N PHE A 321 10.79 -21.01 -7.80
CA PHE A 321 12.00 -21.30 -7.04
C PHE A 321 11.65 -21.91 -5.68
N SER A 322 12.60 -22.62 -5.07
CA SER A 322 12.38 -23.34 -3.82
C SER A 322 13.07 -22.66 -2.65
N ALA A 323 12.44 -22.72 -1.48
CA ALA A 323 13.01 -22.28 -0.21
C ALA A 323 12.80 -23.33 0.87
N LYS A 324 13.78 -23.47 1.76
CA LYS A 324 13.74 -24.36 2.91
C LYS A 324 13.35 -23.58 4.16
N VAL A 325 12.27 -24.01 4.81
CA VAL A 325 11.82 -23.51 6.12
C VAL A 325 12.86 -23.92 7.17
N ALA A 326 13.17 -22.99 8.08
CA ALA A 326 14.14 -23.24 9.14
C ALA A 326 13.73 -24.41 10.04
N LEU A 327 14.73 -25.06 10.66
CA LEU A 327 14.49 -26.06 11.70
C LEU A 327 13.87 -25.42 12.94
N ASN A 328 13.22 -26.23 13.77
CA ASN A 328 12.41 -25.78 14.91
C ASN A 328 13.16 -24.83 15.86
N ASP A 329 14.43 -25.10 16.16
CA ASP A 329 15.27 -24.28 17.03
C ASP A 329 15.63 -22.91 16.44
N LYS A 330 15.61 -22.79 15.10
CA LYS A 330 15.96 -21.58 14.35
C LYS A 330 14.74 -20.74 13.92
N LEU A 331 13.52 -21.16 14.25
CA LEU A 331 12.32 -20.36 13.99
C LEU A 331 12.29 -19.08 14.86
N PRO A 332 11.87 -17.92 14.31
CA PRO A 332 11.95 -16.62 14.99
C PRO A 332 11.24 -16.55 16.35
N VAL A 333 9.98 -17.00 16.42
CA VAL A 333 9.13 -16.89 17.61
C VAL A 333 8.61 -18.23 18.08
N CYS A 334 8.35 -18.33 19.38
CA CYS A 334 7.68 -19.47 20.00
C CYS A 334 6.20 -19.53 19.58
N GLY A 335 5.66 -20.72 19.32
CA GLY A 335 4.31 -20.87 18.79
C GLY A 335 4.25 -20.63 17.27
N ASN A 336 3.19 -19.99 16.79
CA ASN A 336 2.98 -19.81 15.34
C ASN A 336 3.86 -18.68 14.78
N ASN A 337 4.57 -19.00 13.70
CA ASN A 337 5.33 -18.05 12.90
C ASN A 337 4.61 -17.86 11.56
N THR A 338 4.53 -16.62 11.08
CA THR A 338 4.09 -16.30 9.71
C THR A 338 5.27 -15.74 8.94
N LEU A 339 5.77 -16.50 7.98
CA LEU A 339 6.91 -16.16 7.13
C LEU A 339 6.36 -15.53 5.84
N VAL A 340 6.38 -14.20 5.79
CA VAL A 340 5.85 -13.42 4.65
C VAL A 340 6.92 -13.29 3.58
N ASN A 341 6.77 -14.03 2.48
CA ASN A 341 7.69 -13.96 1.36
C ASN A 341 7.18 -12.96 0.33
N LYS A 342 8.07 -12.09 -0.16
CA LYS A 342 7.71 -10.95 -1.00
C LYS A 342 8.42 -11.01 -2.35
N ALA A 343 7.65 -11.00 -3.42
CA ALA A 343 8.15 -10.85 -4.79
C ALA A 343 7.97 -9.41 -5.26
N LYS A 344 8.82 -9.01 -6.21
CA LYS A 344 8.78 -7.75 -6.93
C LYS A 344 9.01 -8.01 -8.41
N VAL A 345 8.09 -7.55 -9.25
CA VAL A 345 8.28 -7.51 -10.71
C VAL A 345 8.52 -6.07 -11.13
N THR A 346 9.59 -5.83 -11.88
CA THR A 346 9.98 -4.50 -12.37
C THR A 346 10.02 -4.47 -13.88
N THR A 347 9.50 -3.38 -14.47
CA THR A 347 9.53 -3.08 -15.90
C THR A 347 9.86 -1.60 -16.09
N ALA A 348 10.08 -1.14 -17.33
CA ALA A 348 10.21 0.28 -17.63
C ALA A 348 8.97 1.11 -17.21
N GLY A 349 7.80 0.46 -17.08
CA GLY A 349 6.56 1.06 -16.63
C GLY A 349 6.40 1.17 -15.11
N GLY A 350 7.37 0.72 -14.32
CA GLY A 350 7.33 0.73 -12.87
C GLY A 350 7.48 -0.67 -12.25
N SER A 351 7.18 -0.79 -10.95
CA SER A 351 7.31 -2.04 -10.21
C SER A 351 6.09 -2.36 -9.36
N ILE A 352 5.71 -3.64 -9.29
CA ILE A 352 4.63 -4.16 -8.44
C ILE A 352 5.21 -5.21 -7.49
N GLU A 353 4.72 -5.24 -6.26
CA GLU A 353 5.06 -6.26 -5.24
C GLU A 353 3.83 -7.07 -4.87
N ASP A 354 4.04 -8.32 -4.49
CA ASP A 354 3.02 -9.21 -3.94
C ASP A 354 3.65 -10.22 -2.96
N THR A 355 2.83 -10.81 -2.09
CA THR A 355 3.29 -11.64 -0.97
C THR A 355 2.59 -12.98 -0.91
N ALA A 356 3.32 -14.03 -0.54
CA ALA A 356 2.76 -15.33 -0.19
C ALA A 356 3.32 -15.77 1.17
N ASN A 357 2.47 -16.39 1.98
CA ASN A 357 2.76 -16.66 3.39
C ASN A 357 2.98 -18.15 3.65
N VAL A 358 3.99 -18.45 4.47
CA VAL A 358 4.15 -19.77 5.08
C VAL A 358 3.92 -19.67 6.57
N THR A 359 2.97 -20.44 7.10
CA THR A 359 2.77 -20.57 8.55
C THR A 359 3.46 -21.82 9.07
N VAL A 360 4.17 -21.69 10.19
CA VAL A 360 4.90 -22.82 10.80
C VAL A 360 4.87 -22.70 12.32
N ALA A 361 4.53 -23.79 12.99
CA ALA A 361 4.51 -23.86 14.45
C ALA A 361 5.90 -24.25 14.99
N LYS A 362 6.46 -23.41 15.87
CA LYS A 362 7.64 -23.71 16.67
C LYS A 362 7.22 -24.40 17.96
N VAL A 363 7.66 -25.63 18.16
CA VAL A 363 7.54 -26.37 19.42
C VAL A 363 8.56 -25.81 20.40
N CYS A 364 8.08 -25.25 21.52
CA CYS A 364 8.93 -24.67 22.54
C CYS A 364 9.30 -25.71 23.58
N LYS A 365 10.58 -25.75 23.97
CA LYS A 365 11.00 -26.51 25.14
C LYS A 365 10.42 -25.82 26.39
N PRO A 366 9.73 -26.54 27.29
CA PRO A 366 9.30 -25.97 28.56
C PRO A 366 10.50 -25.37 29.32
N PRO A 367 10.34 -24.24 30.01
CA PRO A 367 11.41 -23.69 30.83
C PRO A 367 11.81 -24.70 31.90
N VAL A 368 13.11 -24.97 32.03
CA VAL A 368 13.63 -25.95 32.99
C VAL A 368 13.31 -25.46 34.41
N GLN A 369 12.55 -26.25 35.17
CA GLN A 369 12.27 -25.99 36.58
C GLN A 369 13.55 -26.15 37.41
N VAL A 370 13.91 -25.11 38.18
CA VAL A 370 15.15 -25.08 38.98
C VAL A 370 14.79 -24.87 40.45
N ALA A 371 15.49 -25.57 41.34
CA ALA A 371 15.40 -25.39 42.78
C ALA A 371 16.79 -25.47 43.41
N THR A 372 17.10 -24.57 44.34
CA THR A 372 18.39 -24.49 45.05
C THR A 372 18.17 -24.32 46.55
N CYS A 373 19.07 -24.94 47.34
CA CYS A 373 19.21 -24.64 48.75
C CYS A 373 20.32 -23.58 48.87
N ASP A 374 19.95 -22.35 49.23
CA ASP A 374 20.82 -21.18 49.09
C ASP A 374 21.67 -20.94 50.32
N ALA A 375 21.12 -21.13 51.53
CA ALA A 375 21.83 -20.91 52.78
C ALA A 375 21.16 -21.61 53.98
N LEU A 376 21.98 -21.96 54.96
CA LEU A 376 21.55 -22.25 56.33
C LEU A 376 22.37 -21.37 57.28
N THR A 377 21.70 -20.57 58.10
CA THR A 377 22.35 -19.78 59.15
C THR A 377 21.84 -20.21 60.51
N ALA A 378 22.66 -20.00 61.53
CA ALA A 378 22.31 -20.26 62.92
C ALA A 378 22.73 -19.07 63.78
N LYS A 379 21.83 -18.60 64.64
CA LYS A 379 22.10 -17.53 65.60
C LYS A 379 21.95 -18.08 67.01
N LEU A 380 22.96 -17.89 67.85
CA LEU A 380 22.85 -18.22 69.27
C LEU A 380 21.79 -17.31 69.92
N VAL A 381 20.85 -17.90 70.64
CA VAL A 381 19.78 -17.18 71.34
C VAL A 381 20.11 -17.06 72.83
N LYS A 382 20.31 -18.19 73.51
CA LYS A 382 20.64 -18.22 74.94
C LYS A 382 21.24 -19.57 75.33
N GLY A 383 22.32 -19.58 76.11
CA GLY A 383 22.97 -20.81 76.57
C GLY A 383 23.44 -21.67 75.39
N ASN A 384 22.80 -22.83 75.20
CA ASN A 384 23.07 -23.75 74.09
C ASN A 384 21.95 -23.80 73.04
N GLN A 385 21.04 -22.83 73.06
CA GLN A 385 19.89 -22.75 72.15
C GLN A 385 20.19 -21.84 70.96
N TYR A 386 19.98 -22.37 69.75
CA TYR A 386 20.20 -21.69 68.48
C TYR A 386 18.91 -21.57 67.68
N ALA A 387 18.73 -20.44 67.01
CA ALA A 387 17.70 -20.22 66.00
C ALA A 387 18.29 -20.45 64.60
N PHE A 388 17.74 -21.39 63.86
CA PHE A 388 18.15 -21.72 62.50
C PHE A 388 17.25 -21.04 61.47
N THR A 389 17.86 -20.47 60.44
CA THR A 389 17.14 -19.88 59.31
C THR A 389 17.64 -20.48 58.01
N GLY A 390 16.76 -21.17 57.30
CA GLY A 390 17.00 -21.72 55.98
C GLY A 390 16.55 -20.79 54.86
N LYS A 391 17.29 -20.77 53.75
CA LYS A 391 16.92 -20.05 52.52
C LYS A 391 17.01 -21.00 51.32
N ALA A 392 15.97 -21.03 50.50
CA ALA A 392 15.91 -21.79 49.27
C ALA A 392 15.20 -20.98 48.19
N SER A 393 15.57 -21.22 46.93
CA SER A 393 15.02 -20.53 45.77
C SER A 393 14.45 -21.53 44.77
N VAL A 394 13.34 -21.15 44.13
CA VAL A 394 12.71 -21.90 43.03
C VAL A 394 12.47 -20.99 41.83
N LYS A 395 12.60 -21.52 40.61
CA LYS A 395 12.34 -20.80 39.35
C LYS A 395 11.51 -21.65 38.40
N ASN A 396 10.86 -20.99 37.44
CA ASN A 396 10.15 -21.60 36.32
C ASN A 396 9.01 -22.57 36.70
N GLY A 397 8.34 -22.34 37.83
CA GLY A 397 7.18 -23.13 38.27
C GLY A 397 7.51 -24.33 39.17
N ALA A 398 8.78 -24.48 39.61
CA ALA A 398 9.11 -25.36 40.74
C ALA A 398 8.49 -24.80 42.03
N SER A 399 8.14 -25.67 42.98
CA SER A 399 7.62 -25.27 44.28
C SER A 399 8.35 -25.95 45.44
N ILE A 400 8.38 -25.29 46.59
CA ILE A 400 8.92 -25.85 47.83
C ILE A 400 7.78 -26.51 48.60
N VAL A 401 8.01 -27.75 49.03
CA VAL A 401 7.05 -28.56 49.78
C VAL A 401 7.33 -28.47 51.28
N SER A 402 8.59 -28.63 51.70
CA SER A 402 8.97 -28.59 53.11
C SER A 402 10.48 -28.39 53.30
N TYR A 403 10.87 -28.05 54.54
CA TYR A 403 12.25 -27.91 54.98
C TYR A 403 12.52 -28.89 56.12
N SER A 404 13.60 -29.65 56.04
CA SER A 404 14.03 -30.59 57.07
C SER A 404 15.41 -30.21 57.58
N PHE A 405 15.45 -29.75 58.83
CA PHE A 405 16.67 -29.41 59.55
C PHE A 405 17.18 -30.68 60.23
N ASP A 406 18.44 -31.03 59.95
CA ASP A 406 19.21 -32.04 60.66
C ASP A 406 20.24 -31.28 61.51
N PHE A 407 20.09 -31.30 62.83
CA PHE A 407 20.93 -30.48 63.70
C PHE A 407 22.32 -31.09 63.95
N GLY A 408 22.58 -32.30 63.44
CA GLY A 408 23.88 -32.98 63.57
C GLY A 408 24.13 -33.65 64.92
N ASP A 409 23.19 -33.57 65.87
CA ASP A 409 23.20 -34.26 67.16
C ASP A 409 22.24 -35.48 67.21
N GLY A 410 21.78 -35.92 66.04
CA GLY A 410 20.80 -37.01 65.88
C GLY A 410 19.34 -36.55 65.88
N LYS A 411 19.05 -35.27 66.21
CA LYS A 411 17.69 -34.72 66.14
C LYS A 411 17.43 -34.04 64.80
N LYS A 412 16.20 -34.20 64.31
CA LYS A 412 15.73 -33.60 63.06
C LYS A 412 14.37 -32.93 63.27
N GLN A 413 14.11 -31.85 62.54
CA GLN A 413 12.82 -31.17 62.57
C GLN A 413 12.39 -30.78 61.15
N THR A 414 11.14 -31.09 60.80
CA THR A 414 10.55 -30.70 59.52
C THR A 414 9.54 -29.59 59.72
N VAL A 415 9.65 -28.53 58.93
CA VAL A 415 8.82 -27.32 59.00
C VAL A 415 8.42 -26.84 57.61
N THR A 416 7.38 -26.01 57.53
CA THR A 416 6.97 -25.31 56.30
C THR A 416 7.55 -23.90 56.22
N ASN A 417 7.79 -23.25 57.37
CA ASN A 417 8.49 -21.97 57.46
C ASN A 417 9.92 -22.22 57.99
N PRO A 418 10.98 -21.93 57.20
CA PRO A 418 12.36 -22.23 57.59
C PRO A 418 13.01 -21.15 58.47
N ILE A 419 12.26 -20.12 58.92
CA ILE A 419 12.82 -18.98 59.66
C ILE A 419 12.69 -19.21 61.17
N GLY A 420 13.81 -19.07 61.89
CA GLY A 420 13.81 -19.05 63.36
C GLY A 420 13.49 -20.40 64.01
N VAL A 421 13.85 -21.51 63.36
CA VAL A 421 13.64 -22.87 63.90
C VAL A 421 14.57 -23.11 65.08
N MET A 422 14.01 -23.31 66.27
CA MET A 422 14.77 -23.36 67.52
C MET A 422 15.25 -24.77 67.85
N HIS A 423 16.52 -24.89 68.24
CA HIS A 423 17.09 -26.16 68.74
C HIS A 423 18.09 -25.93 69.87
N THR A 424 18.06 -26.78 70.88
CA THR A 424 18.93 -26.71 72.07
C THR A 424 19.82 -27.93 72.15
N TYR A 425 21.14 -27.72 72.15
CA TYR A 425 22.13 -28.79 72.26
C TYR A 425 22.39 -29.18 73.72
N ALA A 426 22.32 -30.48 74.00
CA ALA A 426 22.51 -31.03 75.35
C ALA A 426 23.98 -31.08 75.79
N ASN A 427 24.91 -31.34 74.86
CA ASN A 427 26.32 -31.51 75.17
C ASN A 427 27.08 -30.19 75.03
N ALA A 428 27.61 -29.68 76.14
CA ALA A 428 28.63 -28.64 76.12
C ALA A 428 29.99 -29.26 75.72
N ASN A 429 30.82 -28.54 74.97
CA ASN A 429 32.09 -28.97 74.35
C ASN A 429 31.96 -29.96 73.17
N ALA A 430 31.01 -29.74 72.27
CA ALA A 430 30.93 -30.46 70.99
C ALA A 430 30.73 -29.51 69.81
N THR A 431 31.22 -29.94 68.64
CA THR A 431 30.94 -29.27 67.36
C THR A 431 29.96 -30.12 66.56
N PHE A 432 28.81 -29.54 66.22
CA PHE A 432 27.78 -30.18 65.40
C PHE A 432 27.77 -29.55 64.00
N THR A 433 27.43 -30.34 62.98
CA THR A 433 27.22 -29.80 61.63
C THR A 433 25.75 -29.92 61.30
N ALA A 434 25.02 -28.81 61.43
CA ALA A 434 23.62 -28.74 61.05
C ALA A 434 23.51 -28.66 59.52
N LYS A 435 22.54 -29.38 58.94
CA LYS A 435 22.26 -29.43 57.51
C LYS A 435 20.79 -29.15 57.24
N LEU A 436 20.51 -28.45 56.14
CA LEU A 436 19.18 -28.21 55.63
C LEU A 436 18.92 -29.04 54.38
N ASN A 437 17.86 -29.83 54.41
CA ASN A 437 17.33 -30.57 53.26
C ASN A 437 15.99 -29.95 52.86
N VAL A 438 15.86 -29.53 51.61
CA VAL A 438 14.66 -28.88 51.09
C VAL A 438 13.94 -29.85 50.17
N THR A 439 12.68 -30.15 50.49
CA THR A 439 11.82 -30.95 49.64
C THR A 439 11.14 -30.03 48.64
N VAL A 440 11.33 -30.28 47.36
CA VAL A 440 10.82 -29.47 46.25
C VAL A 440 10.06 -30.34 45.25
N LYS A 441 9.09 -29.76 44.55
CA LYS A 441 8.38 -30.39 43.44
C LYS A 441 8.89 -29.80 42.13
N VAL A 442 9.57 -30.62 41.34
CA VAL A 442 10.17 -30.27 40.04
C VAL A 442 9.61 -31.24 39.00
N ASN A 443 8.96 -30.73 37.95
CA ASN A 443 8.26 -31.50 36.92
C ASN A 443 7.24 -32.50 37.52
N ASN A 444 6.47 -32.08 38.53
CA ASN A 444 5.56 -32.92 39.31
C ASN A 444 6.21 -34.09 40.09
N VAL A 445 7.53 -34.20 40.09
CA VAL A 445 8.28 -35.19 40.87
C VAL A 445 8.84 -34.52 42.12
N THR A 446 8.62 -35.13 43.28
CA THR A 446 9.18 -34.67 44.55
C THR A 446 10.66 -35.05 44.63
N LYS A 447 11.53 -34.10 44.95
CA LYS A 447 12.96 -34.29 45.15
C LYS A 447 13.43 -33.59 46.41
N THR A 448 14.42 -34.16 47.07
CA THR A 448 15.11 -33.51 48.18
C THR A 448 16.43 -32.95 47.69
N ILE A 449 16.66 -31.66 47.92
CA ILE A 449 17.88 -30.96 47.55
C ILE A 449 18.60 -30.43 48.78
N THR A 450 19.91 -30.37 48.71
CA THR A 450 20.77 -29.72 49.71
C THR A 450 22.00 -29.14 49.01
N SER A 451 22.79 -28.34 49.71
CA SER A 451 24.02 -27.74 49.20
C SER A 451 25.03 -27.54 50.33
N ASN A 452 26.29 -27.30 49.99
CA ASN A 452 27.31 -26.95 50.99
C ASN A 452 26.98 -25.65 51.75
N ALA A 453 26.31 -24.70 51.10
CA ALA A 453 25.85 -23.46 51.74
C ALA A 453 24.70 -23.71 52.73
N CYS A 454 24.02 -24.85 52.61
CA CYS A 454 22.98 -25.32 53.51
C CYS A 454 23.51 -26.21 54.64
N ALA A 455 24.80 -26.07 54.97
CA ALA A 455 25.40 -26.67 56.14
C ALA A 455 26.09 -25.58 56.99
N VAL A 456 25.90 -25.62 58.31
CA VAL A 456 26.55 -24.70 59.25
C VAL A 456 27.13 -25.49 60.42
N LYS A 457 28.38 -25.16 60.80
CA LYS A 457 29.02 -25.74 61.97
C LYS A 457 28.67 -24.94 63.22
N ILE A 458 28.24 -25.63 64.27
CA ILE A 458 27.84 -25.05 65.55
C ILE A 458 28.78 -25.59 66.62
N THR A 459 29.54 -24.71 67.25
CA THR A 459 30.41 -25.06 68.37
C THR A 459 29.76 -24.61 69.67
N VAL A 460 29.43 -25.57 70.53
CA VAL A 460 28.81 -25.29 71.83
C VAL A 460 29.91 -25.26 72.89
N SER A 461 30.40 -24.08 73.27
CA SER A 461 31.42 -23.90 74.31
C SER A 461 30.81 -23.76 75.70
N LYS A 462 31.46 -24.30 76.73
CA LYS A 462 31.14 -24.00 78.13
C LYS A 462 31.33 -22.49 78.40
N PRO A 463 30.46 -21.82 79.17
CA PRO A 463 30.77 -20.50 79.70
C PRO A 463 32.12 -20.55 80.43
N PRO A 464 33.02 -19.56 80.26
CA PRO A 464 34.26 -19.53 81.02
C PRO A 464 33.93 -19.58 82.52
N VAL A 465 34.53 -20.53 83.23
CA VAL A 465 34.50 -20.56 84.70
C VAL A 465 35.23 -19.31 85.18
N ASN A 466 34.56 -18.55 86.05
CA ASN A 466 34.96 -17.29 86.66
C ASN A 466 36.48 -17.25 86.99
N LYS A 467 37.23 -16.28 86.44
CA LYS A 467 38.59 -15.97 86.91
C LYS A 467 38.46 -14.95 88.04
N GLU A 468 38.84 -15.34 89.25
CA GLU A 468 39.01 -14.45 90.40
C GLU A 468 40.32 -13.64 90.26
N CYS A 469 40.35 -12.35 90.65
CA CYS A 469 41.60 -11.56 90.63
C CYS A 469 42.47 -11.80 91.88
N LYS A 470 41.89 -12.24 93.01
CA LYS A 470 42.51 -12.84 94.22
C LYS A 470 41.46 -13.70 94.94
N PRO A 471 41.84 -14.70 95.78
CA PRO A 471 40.88 -15.58 96.46
C PRO A 471 39.83 -14.78 97.25
N GLY A 472 38.55 -14.98 96.93
CA GLY A 472 37.42 -14.34 97.60
C GLY A 472 37.03 -12.94 97.10
N VAL A 473 37.61 -12.43 96.00
CA VAL A 473 37.28 -11.11 95.42
C VAL A 473 36.87 -11.23 93.94
N PRO A 474 35.62 -10.89 93.56
CA PRO A 474 35.18 -10.87 92.17
C PRO A 474 35.87 -9.79 91.33
N VAL A 475 36.00 -10.00 90.02
CA VAL A 475 36.56 -8.99 89.10
C VAL A 475 35.61 -7.79 88.99
N GLY A 476 36.15 -6.59 89.21
CA GLY A 476 35.41 -5.32 89.22
C GLY A 476 35.27 -4.66 90.60
N ASP A 477 35.85 -5.26 91.64
CA ASP A 477 35.97 -4.68 92.98
C ASP A 477 37.16 -3.71 93.08
N ASP A 478 36.97 -2.58 93.76
CA ASP A 478 37.94 -1.49 93.93
C ASP A 478 39.27 -1.94 94.57
N ARG A 479 39.31 -3.14 95.17
CA ARG A 479 40.51 -3.75 95.75
C ARG A 479 41.47 -4.38 94.73
N CYS A 480 41.14 -4.39 93.43
CA CYS A 480 42.01 -4.91 92.35
C CYS A 480 42.74 -3.79 91.57
N VAL A 481 43.41 -2.85 92.28
CA VAL A 481 44.14 -1.72 91.66
C VAL A 481 45.61 -1.64 92.13
N GLU A 482 46.55 -1.57 91.19
CA GLU A 482 47.85 -0.91 91.37
C GLU A 482 47.92 0.33 90.45
N VAL A 483 48.46 1.41 91.00
CA VAL A 483 48.31 2.81 90.56
C VAL A 483 49.36 3.22 89.50
N GLN A 484 48.94 4.18 88.67
CA GLN A 484 49.55 4.70 87.44
C GLN A 484 50.79 5.61 87.60
N VAL A 485 51.56 5.78 86.52
CA VAL A 485 52.44 6.93 86.27
C VAL A 485 52.12 7.56 84.90
N VAL A 486 52.15 8.90 84.88
CA VAL A 486 51.55 9.86 83.93
C VAL A 486 52.52 10.30 82.82
N THR A 487 52.00 10.78 81.66
CA THR A 487 52.35 12.03 80.90
C THR A 487 51.83 11.97 79.44
N PRO A 488 51.85 13.08 78.64
CA PRO A 488 50.98 14.27 78.60
C PRO A 488 50.13 14.34 77.29
N PRO A 489 49.24 15.36 77.08
CA PRO A 489 48.23 15.33 76.02
C PRO A 489 48.74 15.86 74.67
N VAL A 490 48.34 15.20 73.57
CA VAL A 490 48.43 15.75 72.20
C VAL A 490 47.03 15.75 71.58
N THR A 491 46.74 16.89 70.94
CA THR A 491 45.50 17.35 70.32
C THR A 491 44.92 16.41 69.25
N PRO A 492 43.59 16.21 69.19
CA PRO A 492 42.92 15.54 68.07
C PRO A 492 42.64 16.52 66.93
N VAL A 493 42.98 16.13 65.70
CA VAL A 493 42.45 16.74 64.47
C VAL A 493 41.14 16.09 64.06
N THR A 494 40.20 16.95 63.68
CA THR A 494 38.81 16.73 63.30
C THR A 494 38.61 15.82 62.08
N PRO A 495 37.77 14.76 62.16
CA PRO A 495 37.08 14.22 61.00
C PRO A 495 35.78 14.99 60.76
N ALA A 496 35.56 15.44 59.53
CA ALA A 496 34.36 16.16 59.11
C ALA A 496 33.12 15.25 59.11
N GLU A 497 32.16 15.63 59.96
CA GLU A 497 30.69 15.51 59.91
C GLU A 497 29.98 14.14 59.70
N LEU A 498 29.12 13.86 60.70
CA LEU A 498 27.77 13.28 60.63
C LEU A 498 26.78 14.39 61.13
N PRO A 499 25.45 14.24 61.12
CA PRO A 499 24.52 13.77 60.08
C PRO A 499 23.22 14.64 59.98
N THR A 500 22.31 14.22 59.08
CA THR A 500 20.84 14.29 59.15
C THR A 500 20.00 15.54 58.80
N THR A 501 18.98 15.24 57.99
CA THR A 501 17.55 15.66 57.96
C THR A 501 17.16 16.98 57.31
N GLY A 502 16.22 16.87 56.36
CA GLY A 502 15.42 17.99 55.86
C GLY A 502 14.37 17.53 54.85
N ALA A 503 13.10 17.56 55.27
CA ALA A 503 11.94 17.55 54.39
C ALA A 503 11.76 18.92 53.72
N GLY A 504 11.01 18.98 52.63
CA GLY A 504 10.25 20.18 52.27
C GLY A 504 10.75 20.97 51.05
N GLU A 505 10.07 20.70 49.94
CA GLU A 505 9.55 21.65 48.95
C GLU A 505 10.46 22.56 48.09
N ASN A 506 10.04 22.61 46.82
CA ASN A 506 9.97 23.76 45.92
C ASN A 506 10.99 23.92 44.76
N ILE A 507 10.37 23.94 43.57
CA ILE A 507 10.68 24.73 42.35
C ILE A 507 11.45 24.02 41.21
N ALA A 508 10.61 23.64 40.22
CA ALA A 508 10.69 23.95 38.79
C ALA A 508 12.01 23.74 38.02
N SER A 509 11.96 22.87 37.00
CA SER A 509 12.09 23.22 35.57
C SER A 509 12.39 21.93 34.76
N VAL A 510 11.52 21.50 33.84
CA VAL A 510 11.51 21.78 32.38
C VAL A 510 11.98 20.55 31.57
N LEU A 511 11.03 20.01 30.79
CA LEU A 511 11.12 19.23 29.53
C LEU A 511 11.75 17.82 29.58
N GLY A 512 11.17 16.76 28.98
CA GLY A 512 9.96 16.63 28.20
C GLY A 512 9.98 15.30 27.41
N LEU A 513 8.96 14.46 27.59
CA LEU A 513 8.50 13.35 26.72
C LEU A 513 7.03 13.17 27.14
N GLY A 514 6.01 13.33 26.31
CA GLY A 514 5.70 12.53 25.12
C GLY A 514 4.34 11.85 25.35
N SER A 515 3.36 12.21 24.52
CA SER A 515 2.05 11.56 24.27
C SER A 515 1.01 11.41 25.41
N LEU A 516 -0.11 12.13 25.28
CA LEU A 516 -1.44 11.50 25.25
C LEU A 516 -2.51 12.43 24.63
N ILE A 517 -3.39 11.84 23.84
CA ILE A 517 -4.50 12.42 23.07
C ILE A 517 -5.74 12.58 23.96
N ALA A 518 -6.47 13.70 23.88
CA ALA A 518 -7.95 13.74 23.77
C ALA A 518 -8.55 15.17 23.88
N SER A 519 -9.09 15.64 22.75
CA SER A 519 -10.45 16.18 22.55
C SER A 519 -10.96 17.53 23.13
N ILE A 520 -11.75 18.21 22.28
CA ILE A 520 -12.71 19.34 22.51
C ILE A 520 -12.03 20.72 22.54
N GLY A 521 -12.45 21.77 21.83
CA GLY A 521 -13.63 22.09 21.02
C GLY A 521 -13.97 23.56 21.26
N TYR A 522 -14.28 24.31 20.19
CA TYR A 522 -14.70 25.74 20.18
C TYR A 522 -13.58 26.75 20.56
N TYR A 523 -13.51 27.99 20.11
CA TYR A 523 -14.15 28.87 19.11
C TYR A 523 -13.60 30.27 19.45
N ILE A 524 -13.90 31.26 18.60
CA ILE A 524 -13.68 32.69 18.81
C ILE A 524 -12.29 33.18 18.38
N SER A 525 -12.28 33.57 17.09
CA SER A 525 -12.05 34.96 16.66
C SER A 525 -10.72 35.58 17.09
N SER A 526 -9.94 36.23 16.25
CA SER A 526 -10.28 37.13 15.16
C SER A 526 -9.07 38.04 15.09
N ARG A 527 -8.59 38.34 13.88
CA ARG A 527 -7.59 39.37 13.56
C ARG A 527 -6.16 38.94 13.92
N ARG A 528 -5.18 39.07 13.03
CA ARG A 528 -5.01 40.06 11.97
C ARG A 528 -4.38 39.40 10.74
N MET A 529 -4.97 39.64 9.58
CA MET A 529 -4.22 39.82 8.35
C MET A 529 -3.17 40.91 8.59
N SER A 530 -1.93 40.66 8.17
CA SER A 530 -1.22 41.54 7.23
C SER A 530 0.23 41.11 7.03
N ILE A 531 0.61 41.03 5.75
CA ILE A 531 1.88 41.54 5.17
C ILE A 531 3.11 40.65 5.47
N ASN A 532 3.93 40.12 4.56
CA ASN A 532 4.28 40.21 3.13
C ASN A 532 4.94 38.84 2.80
N GLN A 533 5.16 38.33 1.59
CA GLN A 533 5.30 38.86 0.23
C GLN A 533 5.12 37.67 -0.73
#